data_AF-A0AA43I2Y2-F1
#
_entry.id   AF-A0AA43I2Y2-F1
#
_cell.length_a   1.000
_cell.length_b   1.000
_cell.length_c   1.000
_cell.angle_alpha   90.00
_cell.angle_beta   90.00
_cell.angle_gamma   90.00
#
_symmetry.space_group_name_H-M   'P 1'
#
loop_
_entity.id
_entity.type
_entity.pdbx_description
1 polymer ?
#
loop_
_entity_poly.entity_id
_entity_poly.type
_entity_poly.pdbx_seq_one_letter_code
_entity_poly.pdbx_strand_id
1 'polypeptide(L)'
;MLYVTETKDEDNNPLYTFTDKEGHVILTRQISGSTFFDTYYIYDDYGHLRVVLPPLGTDGYSSNVFTETSPVFMDYAYMYKYNDRGHCIAKKLPGADWIYYIYDKADRLIFSQDGEQRTRGEWRFTIPDRFGRVVLEGICKNSLTYNSDPLINTVVTASWGGTTNSYKGYTLNYTLTTATTHSAWYYDNYNFCSYNGVPARSSSSTDFKEETRSGYSIVDTAKTQGLLTGELHMMLKGTATTLSTVYYYDNRGRMVQTKSKDHNGKINKEFLSLAFDGLPEKRFLSHRSPTNTEYTEEYLYAYDHARRPTTTTHKWNGASTGKVLEANTYDALGRINTNVPMELSQMLDTRLYDVRSRMEYILRGFFNQHFGYTYGSNITYWQVYLAYDHKRYEFTYDGLSRLTNASYTKGSGNFAASYSYDKNGNMMTIQRYGRTAYQTYGKIDQITMVRNGNRVVKATDGVGNISDSQSQDFKDYVNKTTEYTYNQNGAMTQDQNRGITSIAYN
;
A
#
# COMPACT_ATOMS: atom_id res chain seq x y z
N MET A 1 18.69 -0.44 -36.16
CA MET A 1 18.45 -1.89 -36.03
C MET A 1 17.53 -2.08 -34.85
N LEU A 2 16.49 -2.90 -35.00
CA LEU A 2 15.56 -3.22 -33.91
C LEU A 2 15.83 -4.66 -33.50
N TYR A 3 15.98 -4.91 -32.20
CA TYR A 3 16.16 -6.24 -31.66
C TYR A 3 14.82 -6.74 -31.12
N VAL A 4 14.55 -8.02 -31.29
CA VAL A 4 13.33 -8.67 -30.81
C VAL A 4 13.71 -9.85 -29.93
N THR A 5 13.23 -9.82 -28.69
CA THR A 5 13.39 -10.93 -27.75
C THR A 5 12.02 -11.54 -27.49
N GLU A 6 11.90 -12.85 -27.72
CA GLU A 6 10.74 -13.64 -27.30
C GLU A 6 11.05 -14.32 -25.97
N THR A 7 10.17 -14.12 -24.99
CA THR A 7 10.16 -14.87 -23.73
C THR A 7 8.82 -15.58 -23.59
N LYS A 8 8.80 -16.77 -22.99
CA LYS A 8 7.59 -17.50 -22.66
C LYS A 8 7.52 -17.73 -21.16
N ASP A 9 6.35 -17.55 -20.58
CA ASP A 9 6.11 -18.00 -19.21
C ASP A 9 6.01 -19.54 -19.14
N GLU A 10 5.88 -20.10 -17.93
CA GLU A 10 5.79 -21.55 -17.75
C GLU A 10 4.49 -22.16 -18.28
N ASP A 11 3.49 -21.35 -18.60
CA ASP A 11 2.25 -21.75 -19.28
C ASP A 11 2.36 -21.59 -20.82
N ASN A 12 3.56 -21.28 -21.34
CA ASN A 12 3.90 -21.02 -22.74
C ASN A 12 3.26 -19.77 -23.36
N ASN A 13 2.80 -18.81 -22.57
CA ASN A 13 2.29 -17.54 -23.09
C ASN A 13 3.47 -16.65 -23.53
N PRO A 14 3.49 -16.15 -24.79
CA PRO A 14 4.61 -15.37 -25.30
C PRO A 14 4.52 -13.89 -24.94
N LEU A 15 5.67 -13.31 -24.63
CA LEU A 15 5.93 -11.87 -24.52
C LEU A 15 7.07 -11.52 -25.48
N TYR A 16 6.80 -10.59 -26.39
CA TYR A 16 7.81 -10.02 -27.27
C TYR A 16 8.24 -8.65 -26.75
N THR A 17 9.55 -8.44 -26.64
CA THR A 17 10.14 -7.15 -26.30
C THR A 17 10.97 -6.65 -27.47
N PHE A 18 10.67 -5.46 -27.95
CA PHE A 18 11.36 -4.81 -29.05
C PHE A 18 12.24 -3.70 -28.49
N THR A 19 13.54 -3.77 -28.74
CA THR A 19 14.51 -2.76 -28.27
C THR A 19 15.23 -2.07 -29.43
N ASP A 20 15.52 -0.79 -29.25
CA ASP A 20 16.35 -0.05 -30.20
C ASP A 20 17.84 -0.40 -30.06
N LYS A 21 18.70 0.29 -30.83
CA LYS A 21 20.16 0.08 -30.82
C LYS A 21 20.85 0.52 -29.52
N GLU A 22 20.19 1.36 -28.73
CA GLU A 22 20.69 1.91 -27.46
C GLU A 22 20.20 1.09 -26.26
N GLY A 23 19.33 0.10 -26.50
CA GLY A 23 18.80 -0.81 -25.48
C GLY A 23 17.48 -0.34 -24.87
N HIS A 24 16.87 0.73 -25.37
CA HIS A 24 15.57 1.19 -24.91
C HIS A 24 14.48 0.25 -25.45
N VAL A 25 13.56 -0.17 -24.57
CA VAL A 25 12.38 -0.95 -24.97
C VAL A 25 11.41 0.00 -25.67
N ILE A 26 11.08 -0.23 -26.93
CA ILE A 26 10.17 0.61 -27.73
C ILE A 26 8.75 0.04 -27.73
N LEU A 27 8.61 -1.29 -27.65
CA LEU A 27 7.33 -1.98 -27.62
C LEU A 27 7.45 -3.24 -26.76
N THR A 28 6.45 -3.47 -25.92
CA THR A 28 6.15 -4.81 -25.39
C THR A 28 4.84 -5.30 -25.99
N ARG A 29 4.84 -6.55 -26.48
CA ARG A 29 3.67 -7.19 -27.07
C ARG A 29 3.38 -8.49 -26.34
N GLN A 30 2.23 -8.53 -25.67
CA GLN A 30 1.66 -9.76 -25.14
C GLN A 30 0.59 -10.28 -26.10
N ILE A 31 0.33 -11.59 -26.06
CA ILE A 31 -0.63 -12.24 -26.96
C ILE A 31 -1.63 -13.06 -26.14
N SER A 32 -2.91 -12.89 -26.44
CA SER A 32 -4.00 -13.74 -25.90
C SER A 32 -4.87 -14.21 -27.05
N GLY A 33 -4.85 -15.51 -27.35
CA GLY A 33 -5.45 -16.06 -28.56
C GLY A 33 -4.84 -15.42 -29.81
N SER A 34 -5.66 -14.76 -30.64
CA SER A 34 -5.22 -14.01 -31.83
C SER A 34 -5.04 -12.51 -31.60
N THR A 35 -5.23 -12.02 -30.37
CA THR A 35 -5.20 -10.59 -30.06
C THR A 35 -3.84 -10.16 -29.52
N PHE A 36 -3.31 -9.06 -30.04
CA PHE A 36 -2.08 -8.42 -29.55
C PHE A 36 -2.39 -7.31 -28.56
N PHE A 37 -1.59 -7.24 -27.49
CA PHE A 37 -1.67 -6.26 -26.41
C PHE A 37 -0.36 -5.48 -26.40
N ASP A 38 -0.36 -4.38 -27.15
CA ASP A 38 0.84 -3.60 -27.45
C ASP A 38 0.97 -2.40 -26.53
N THR A 39 2.08 -2.33 -25.80
CA THR A 39 2.45 -1.14 -25.03
C THR A 39 3.66 -0.46 -25.65
N TYR A 40 3.47 0.77 -26.11
CA TYR A 40 4.55 1.56 -26.70
C TYR A 40 5.25 2.43 -25.64
N TYR A 41 6.55 2.60 -25.83
CA TYR A 41 7.42 3.41 -25.00
C TYR A 41 8.11 4.45 -25.90
N ILE A 42 7.89 5.72 -25.60
CA ILE A 42 8.38 6.84 -26.42
C ILE A 42 9.43 7.58 -25.61
N TYR A 43 10.61 7.79 -26.20
CA TYR A 43 11.76 8.44 -25.59
C TYR A 43 12.02 9.79 -26.26
N ASP A 44 12.66 10.72 -25.53
CA ASP A 44 13.25 11.91 -26.13
C ASP A 44 14.66 11.63 -26.68
N ASP A 45 15.26 12.62 -27.34
CA ASP A 45 16.59 12.52 -27.96
C ASP A 45 17.73 12.27 -26.95
N TYR A 46 17.44 12.43 -25.65
CA TYR A 46 18.38 12.15 -24.56
C TYR A 46 18.16 10.75 -23.94
N GLY A 47 17.23 9.96 -24.46
CA GLY A 47 16.92 8.62 -23.96
C GLY A 47 16.02 8.62 -22.71
N HIS A 48 15.38 9.74 -22.36
CA HIS A 48 14.42 9.74 -21.25
C HIS A 48 13.04 9.28 -21.71
N LEU A 49 12.43 8.35 -20.97
CA LEU A 49 11.09 7.84 -21.26
C LEU A 49 10.03 8.93 -21.08
N ARG A 50 9.43 9.40 -22.17
CA ARG A 50 8.41 10.47 -22.18
C ARG A 50 6.99 9.95 -22.08
N VAL A 51 6.71 8.79 -22.67
CA VAL A 51 5.35 8.24 -22.74
C VAL A 51 5.38 6.73 -22.61
N VAL A 52 4.47 6.18 -21.82
CA VAL A 52 4.05 4.77 -21.91
C VAL A 52 2.60 4.77 -22.36
N LEU A 53 2.34 4.20 -23.54
CA LEU A 53 1.02 4.12 -24.15
C LEU A 53 0.50 2.67 -24.08
N PRO A 54 -0.44 2.35 -23.18
CA PRO A 54 -1.00 1.01 -23.02
C PRO A 54 -1.87 0.56 -24.21
N PRO A 55 -2.26 -0.73 -24.29
CA PRO A 55 -2.94 -1.31 -25.45
C PRO A 55 -4.18 -0.57 -25.95
N LEU A 56 -5.09 -0.10 -25.09
CA LEU A 56 -6.24 0.67 -25.57
C LEU A 56 -5.86 2.05 -26.13
N GLY A 57 -4.82 2.67 -25.55
CA GLY A 57 -4.28 3.91 -26.08
C GLY A 57 -3.63 3.69 -27.44
N THR A 58 -2.89 2.59 -27.60
CA THR A 58 -2.29 2.15 -28.85
C THR A 58 -3.35 1.93 -29.94
N ASP A 59 -4.40 1.17 -29.63
CA ASP A 59 -5.49 0.88 -30.57
C ASP A 59 -6.26 2.14 -30.98
N GLY A 60 -6.43 3.09 -30.06
CA GLY A 60 -7.13 4.35 -30.30
C GLY A 60 -6.31 5.42 -31.02
N TYR A 61 -5.02 5.16 -31.27
CA TYR A 61 -4.10 6.17 -31.79
C TYR A 61 -3.65 5.88 -33.21
N SER A 62 -4.21 6.62 -34.17
CA SER A 62 -3.98 6.44 -35.61
C SER A 62 -2.98 7.43 -36.24
N SER A 63 -2.47 8.40 -35.47
CA SER A 63 -1.52 9.41 -35.93
C SER A 63 -0.08 8.98 -35.63
N ASN A 64 0.87 9.36 -36.47
CA ASN A 64 2.30 9.19 -36.19
C ASN A 64 2.91 10.37 -35.41
N VAL A 65 2.10 11.31 -34.91
CA VAL A 65 2.58 12.58 -34.31
C VAL A 65 2.08 12.78 -32.88
N PHE A 66 2.92 12.47 -31.90
CA PHE A 66 2.61 12.66 -30.49
C PHE A 66 2.09 14.09 -30.21
N THR A 67 0.91 14.17 -29.59
CA THR A 67 0.29 15.43 -29.16
C THR A 67 -0.16 15.24 -27.71
N GLU A 68 0.49 15.92 -26.77
CA GLU A 68 0.25 15.80 -25.32
C GLU A 68 -1.22 16.06 -24.93
N THR A 69 -1.90 16.95 -25.66
CA THR A 69 -3.30 17.34 -25.41
C THR A 69 -4.32 16.47 -26.14
N SER A 70 -3.89 15.42 -26.86
CA SER A 70 -4.82 14.48 -27.49
C SER A 70 -5.59 13.69 -26.43
N PRO A 71 -6.91 13.51 -26.56
CA PRO A 71 -7.73 12.73 -25.62
C PRO A 71 -7.14 11.34 -25.35
N VAL A 72 -6.62 10.66 -26.38
CA VAL A 72 -6.03 9.32 -26.24
C VAL A 72 -4.85 9.30 -25.25
N PHE A 73 -3.95 10.27 -25.34
CA PHE A 73 -2.83 10.36 -24.39
C PHE A 73 -3.31 10.82 -23.01
N MET A 74 -4.25 11.76 -22.94
CA MET A 74 -4.79 12.24 -21.66
C MET A 74 -5.50 11.13 -20.87
N ASP A 75 -6.21 10.24 -21.57
CA ASP A 75 -7.06 9.20 -20.96
C ASP A 75 -6.31 7.90 -20.68
N TYR A 76 -5.30 7.55 -21.49
CA TYR A 76 -4.65 6.24 -21.44
C TYR A 76 -3.15 6.27 -21.14
N ALA A 77 -2.44 7.36 -21.42
CA ALA A 77 -0.99 7.34 -21.36
C ALA A 77 -0.43 7.78 -20.00
N TYR A 78 0.69 7.15 -19.62
CA TYR A 78 1.58 7.69 -18.62
C TYR A 78 2.54 8.65 -19.33
N MET A 79 2.68 9.87 -18.84
CA MET A 79 3.56 10.87 -19.47
C MET A 79 4.51 11.50 -18.48
N TYR A 80 5.71 11.84 -18.95
CA TYR A 80 6.80 12.37 -18.15
C TYR A 80 7.45 13.57 -18.84
N LYS A 81 7.92 14.53 -18.03
CA LYS A 81 8.74 15.65 -18.48
C LYS A 81 10.01 15.73 -17.66
N TYR A 82 11.11 15.99 -18.35
CA TYR A 82 12.44 16.09 -17.75
C TYR A 82 13.00 17.50 -17.93
N ASN A 83 13.81 17.95 -16.97
CA ASN A 83 14.65 19.14 -17.13
C ASN A 83 16.00 18.77 -17.75
N ASP A 84 16.86 19.77 -17.98
CA ASP A 84 18.19 19.60 -18.60
C ASP A 84 19.17 18.79 -17.75
N ARG A 85 18.84 18.54 -16.46
CA ARG A 85 19.60 17.66 -15.56
C ARG A 85 19.11 16.21 -15.58
N GLY A 86 18.08 15.89 -16.38
CA GLY A 86 17.50 14.55 -16.45
C GLY A 86 16.56 14.21 -15.29
N HIS A 87 16.12 15.19 -14.49
CA HIS A 87 15.12 14.95 -13.45
C HIS A 87 13.71 15.01 -14.01
N CYS A 88 12.86 14.06 -13.60
CA CYS A 88 11.44 14.09 -13.91
C CYS A 88 10.75 15.24 -13.16
N ILE A 89 10.46 16.35 -13.84
CA ILE A 89 9.82 17.55 -13.30
C ILE A 89 8.30 17.55 -13.45
N ALA A 90 7.75 16.64 -14.25
CA ALA A 90 6.31 16.43 -14.31
C ALA A 90 5.97 14.98 -14.65
N LYS A 91 4.93 14.45 -13.99
CA LYS A 91 4.36 13.12 -14.25
C LYS A 91 2.86 13.21 -14.41
N LYS A 92 2.29 12.51 -15.39
CA LYS A 92 0.84 12.37 -15.56
C LYS A 92 0.45 10.90 -15.58
N LEU A 93 -0.59 10.58 -14.83
CA LEU A 93 -1.23 9.26 -14.85
C LEU A 93 -2.45 9.31 -15.80
N PRO A 94 -2.84 8.19 -16.41
CA PRO A 94 -4.02 8.11 -17.26
C PRO A 94 -5.28 8.64 -16.55
N GLY A 95 -5.96 9.63 -17.13
CA GLY A 95 -7.19 10.20 -16.57
C GLY A 95 -7.03 11.09 -15.33
N ALA A 96 -5.79 11.37 -14.89
CA ALA A 96 -5.47 12.31 -13.81
C ALA A 96 -4.66 13.50 -14.34
N ASP A 97 -4.68 14.63 -13.66
CA ASP A 97 -3.88 15.80 -14.01
C ASP A 97 -2.39 15.59 -13.72
N TRP A 98 -1.57 16.50 -14.26
CA TRP A 98 -0.13 16.49 -14.02
C TRP A 98 0.20 16.63 -12.52
N ILE A 99 1.29 15.99 -12.12
CA ILE A 99 1.98 16.20 -10.86
C ILE A 99 3.32 16.84 -11.21
N TYR A 100 3.60 17.99 -10.60
CA TYR A 100 4.85 18.73 -10.81
C TYR A 100 5.84 18.49 -9.69
N TYR A 101 7.13 18.53 -10.01
CA TYR A 101 8.23 18.31 -9.09
C TYR A 101 9.29 19.39 -9.24
N ILE A 102 9.86 19.85 -8.12
CA ILE A 102 10.95 20.83 -8.09
C ILE A 102 12.06 20.27 -7.20
N TYR A 103 13.26 20.23 -7.78
CA TYR A 103 14.48 19.74 -7.14
C TYR A 103 15.40 20.90 -6.77
N ASP A 104 16.15 20.74 -5.69
CA ASP A 104 17.17 21.70 -5.30
C ASP A 104 18.52 21.48 -6.01
N LYS A 105 19.51 22.31 -5.67
CA LYS A 105 20.86 22.19 -6.22
C LYS A 105 21.51 20.83 -5.94
N ALA A 106 21.15 20.18 -4.82
CA ALA A 106 21.68 18.88 -4.41
C ALA A 106 20.85 17.68 -4.94
N ASP A 107 20.02 17.91 -5.98
CA ASP A 107 19.22 16.87 -6.65
C ASP A 107 18.11 16.27 -5.75
N ARG A 108 17.67 16.99 -4.71
CA ARG A 108 16.64 16.49 -3.78
C ARG A 108 15.29 17.11 -4.11
N LEU A 109 14.24 16.29 -4.10
CA LEU A 109 12.86 16.75 -4.28
C LEU A 109 12.45 17.64 -3.09
N ILE A 110 12.19 18.92 -3.34
CA ILE A 110 11.76 19.86 -2.30
C ILE A 110 10.28 20.17 -2.40
N PHE A 111 9.74 20.31 -3.61
CA PHE A 111 8.32 20.60 -3.80
C PHE A 111 7.65 19.63 -4.77
N SER A 112 6.41 19.28 -4.47
CA SER A 112 5.51 18.63 -5.41
C SER A 112 4.13 19.27 -5.42
N GLN A 113 3.46 19.28 -6.57
CA GLN A 113 2.10 19.79 -6.70
C GLN A 113 1.28 18.92 -7.65
N ASP A 114 0.25 18.27 -7.11
CA ASP A 114 -0.75 17.53 -7.89
C ASP A 114 -1.89 18.44 -8.42
N GLY A 115 -2.86 17.83 -9.12
CA GLY A 115 -4.02 18.53 -9.68
C GLY A 115 -4.80 19.31 -8.64
N GLU A 116 -5.26 18.61 -7.62
CA GLU A 116 -6.07 19.20 -6.55
C GLU A 116 -5.33 20.30 -5.79
N GLN A 117 -4.05 20.08 -5.47
CA GLN A 117 -3.20 21.07 -4.81
C GLN A 117 -3.06 22.35 -5.67
N ARG A 118 -2.94 22.22 -6.99
CA ARG A 118 -2.85 23.36 -7.91
C ARG A 118 -4.11 24.22 -7.89
N THR A 119 -5.30 23.61 -7.80
CA THR A 119 -6.55 24.38 -7.69
C THR A 119 -6.61 25.25 -6.43
N ARG A 120 -5.90 24.86 -5.37
CA ARG A 120 -5.80 25.59 -4.09
C ARG A 120 -4.58 26.50 -3.99
N GLY A 121 -3.71 26.50 -5.01
CA GLY A 121 -2.44 27.21 -5.02
C GLY A 121 -1.43 26.66 -4.00
N GLU A 122 -1.49 25.35 -3.72
CA GLU A 122 -0.68 24.69 -2.71
C GLU A 122 0.46 23.89 -3.34
N TRP A 123 1.61 23.89 -2.68
CA TRP A 123 2.73 22.99 -2.93
C TRP A 123 2.98 22.18 -1.67
N ARG A 124 3.07 20.86 -1.80
CA ARG A 124 3.65 20.02 -0.76
C ARG A 124 5.15 20.29 -0.73
N PHE A 125 5.70 20.56 0.44
CA PHE A 125 7.14 20.68 0.64
C PHE A 125 7.67 19.48 1.44
N THR A 126 8.91 19.08 1.12
CA THR A 126 9.68 18.08 1.86
C THR A 126 11.09 18.63 2.05
N ILE A 127 11.44 18.98 3.28
CA ILE A 127 12.70 19.68 3.57
C ILE A 127 13.63 18.77 4.36
N PRO A 128 14.82 18.48 3.81
CA PRO A 128 15.84 17.72 4.51
C PRO A 128 16.73 18.57 5.42
N ASP A 129 17.45 17.92 6.32
CA ASP A 129 18.57 18.52 7.03
C ASP A 129 19.84 18.59 6.16
N ARG A 130 20.95 19.04 6.76
CA ARG A 130 22.26 19.12 6.11
C ARG A 130 22.84 17.77 5.67
N PHE A 131 22.32 16.66 6.19
CA PHE A 131 22.75 15.30 5.86
C PHE A 131 21.82 14.62 4.84
N GLY A 132 20.79 15.32 4.36
CA GLY A 132 19.85 14.80 3.38
C GLY A 132 18.69 14.00 3.97
N ARG A 133 18.55 13.94 5.30
CA ARG A 133 17.42 13.26 5.96
C ARG A 133 16.22 14.18 6.00
N VAL A 134 15.04 13.73 5.59
CA VAL A 134 13.81 14.53 5.65
C VAL A 134 13.49 14.86 7.09
N VAL A 135 13.35 16.14 7.43
CA VAL A 135 13.02 16.60 8.79
C VAL A 135 11.70 17.34 8.86
N LEU A 136 11.19 17.84 7.74
CA LEU A 136 9.91 18.54 7.68
C LEU A 136 9.13 18.19 6.43
N GLU A 137 7.81 18.12 6.59
CA GLU A 137 6.86 18.05 5.50
C GLU A 137 5.63 18.93 5.79
N GLY A 138 5.03 19.47 4.75
CA GLY A 138 3.80 20.25 4.87
C GLY A 138 3.34 20.84 3.56
N ILE A 139 2.51 21.87 3.64
CA ILE A 139 2.01 22.63 2.48
C ILE A 139 2.43 24.09 2.57
N CYS A 140 2.62 24.73 1.43
CA CYS A 140 2.89 26.17 1.31
C CYS A 140 2.23 26.73 0.05
N LYS A 141 2.17 28.05 -0.08
CA LYS A 141 1.60 28.76 -1.24
C LYS A 141 2.63 29.60 -1.98
N ASN A 142 3.88 29.12 -2.05
CA ASN A 142 4.93 29.78 -2.82
C ASN A 142 4.51 29.86 -4.31
N SER A 143 4.81 30.98 -4.96
CA SER A 143 4.67 31.13 -6.41
C SER A 143 5.90 30.52 -7.08
N LEU A 144 5.75 29.30 -7.62
CA LEU A 144 6.83 28.53 -8.22
C LEU A 144 6.44 28.09 -9.63
N THR A 145 7.40 28.13 -10.54
CA THR A 145 7.27 27.65 -11.92
C THR A 145 8.11 26.38 -12.07
N TYR A 146 7.45 25.22 -12.20
CA TYR A 146 8.12 23.92 -12.10
C TYR A 146 9.18 23.67 -13.18
N ASN A 147 9.01 24.26 -14.36
CA ASN A 147 9.89 24.09 -15.52
C ASN A 147 10.95 25.19 -15.65
N SER A 148 11.17 26.02 -14.62
CA SER A 148 12.20 27.05 -14.61
C SER A 148 13.35 26.75 -13.64
N ASP A 149 13.41 25.54 -13.09
CA ASP A 149 14.38 25.11 -12.07
C ASP A 149 14.64 26.16 -10.96
N PRO A 150 13.60 26.60 -10.22
CA PRO A 150 13.69 27.77 -9.32
C PRO A 150 14.69 27.60 -8.15
N LEU A 151 15.14 26.38 -7.88
CA LEU A 151 16.12 26.07 -6.82
C LEU A 151 17.48 25.61 -7.36
N ILE A 152 17.79 25.83 -8.65
CA ILE A 152 19.04 25.36 -9.29
C ILE A 152 20.32 25.79 -8.55
N ASN A 153 20.29 26.96 -7.88
CA ASN A 153 21.42 27.52 -7.15
C ASN A 153 21.31 27.39 -5.62
N THR A 154 20.24 26.78 -5.11
CA THR A 154 19.92 26.75 -3.67
C THR A 154 19.90 25.31 -3.18
N VAL A 155 20.59 25.02 -2.07
CA VAL A 155 20.42 23.76 -1.33
C VAL A 155 19.48 24.04 -0.16
N VAL A 156 18.25 23.53 -0.20
CA VAL A 156 17.25 23.83 0.83
C VAL A 156 17.47 22.92 2.03
N THR A 157 17.66 23.50 3.20
CA THR A 157 17.92 22.75 4.43
C THR A 157 17.20 23.34 5.63
N ALA A 158 16.89 22.47 6.59
CA ALA A 158 16.45 22.84 7.91
C ALA A 158 17.47 22.41 8.97
N SER A 159 17.70 23.27 9.97
CA SER A 159 18.55 23.00 11.12
C SER A 159 17.75 23.11 12.41
N TRP A 160 18.01 22.22 13.37
CA TRP A 160 17.38 22.28 14.68
C TRP A 160 17.72 23.61 15.39
N GLY A 161 16.70 24.37 15.75
CA GLY A 161 16.82 25.67 16.43
C GLY A 161 16.42 25.64 17.90
N GLY A 162 15.82 24.54 18.39
CA GLY A 162 15.50 24.39 19.82
C GLY A 162 14.44 25.35 20.35
N THR A 163 13.39 25.61 19.58
CA THR A 163 12.31 26.52 19.97
C THR A 163 10.92 25.98 19.57
N THR A 164 9.86 26.52 20.14
CA THR A 164 8.50 26.23 19.68
C THR A 164 8.16 27.20 18.56
N ASN A 165 7.91 26.69 17.35
CA ASN A 165 7.64 27.50 16.17
C ASN A 165 6.79 26.74 15.13
N SER A 166 6.40 27.40 14.04
CA SER A 166 5.58 26.80 12.98
C SER A 166 6.24 25.58 12.32
N TYR A 167 7.57 25.57 12.24
CA TYR A 167 8.43 24.51 11.70
C TYR A 167 8.88 23.50 12.76
N LYS A 168 8.12 23.40 13.85
CA LYS A 168 8.30 22.37 14.88
C LYS A 168 9.73 22.31 15.45
N GLY A 169 10.32 23.50 15.64
CA GLY A 169 11.64 23.68 16.25
C GLY A 169 12.82 23.66 15.29
N TYR A 170 12.57 23.50 13.99
CA TYR A 170 13.55 23.74 12.95
C TYR A 170 13.60 25.20 12.49
N THR A 171 14.71 25.59 11.90
CA THR A 171 14.93 26.85 11.18
C THR A 171 15.33 26.53 9.75
N LEU A 172 14.72 27.19 8.77
CA LEU A 172 14.94 26.93 7.35
C LEU A 172 15.88 28.00 6.77
N ASN A 173 16.72 27.62 5.81
CA ASN A 173 17.48 28.57 4.98
C ASN A 173 16.70 29.06 3.74
N TYR A 174 15.40 28.78 3.67
CA TYR A 174 14.51 29.11 2.56
C TYR A 174 13.18 29.64 3.10
N THR A 175 12.61 30.63 2.41
CA THR A 175 11.35 31.27 2.85
C THR A 175 10.14 30.57 2.21
N LEU A 176 9.32 29.95 3.06
CA LEU A 176 8.03 29.40 2.65
C LEU A 176 6.91 30.43 2.87
N THR A 177 6.01 30.55 1.90
CA THR A 177 4.85 31.45 1.96
C THR A 177 3.63 30.69 2.48
N THR A 178 2.94 31.20 3.50
CA THR A 178 1.73 30.57 4.09
C THR A 178 1.94 29.09 4.40
N ALA A 179 3.06 28.78 5.07
CA ALA A 179 3.47 27.41 5.32
C ALA A 179 2.73 26.79 6.51
N THR A 180 2.27 25.56 6.31
CA THR A 180 1.70 24.71 7.36
C THR A 180 2.48 23.40 7.41
N THR A 181 3.30 23.20 8.44
CA THR A 181 4.06 21.97 8.66
C THR A 181 3.16 20.86 9.18
N HIS A 182 2.96 19.81 8.39
CA HIS A 182 2.17 18.63 8.73
C HIS A 182 2.96 17.60 9.55
N SER A 183 4.24 17.42 9.22
CA SER A 183 5.09 16.41 9.86
C SER A 183 6.47 16.97 10.16
N ALA A 184 7.06 16.51 11.26
CA ALA A 184 8.46 16.75 11.61
C ALA A 184 9.12 15.47 12.11
N TRP A 185 10.37 15.24 11.72
CA TRP A 185 11.19 14.10 12.14
C TRP A 185 12.46 14.60 12.80
N TYR A 186 12.73 14.11 14.00
CA TYR A 186 13.86 14.49 14.82
C TYR A 186 14.90 13.38 14.86
N TYR A 187 16.16 13.75 14.72
CA TYR A 187 17.28 12.81 14.66
C TYR A 187 18.33 13.14 15.72
N ASP A 188 19.25 12.19 15.92
CA ASP A 188 20.51 12.32 16.65
C ASP A 188 20.40 12.44 18.18
N ASN A 189 19.34 13.03 18.72
CA ASN A 189 19.16 13.22 20.16
C ASN A 189 17.69 13.50 20.54
N TYR A 190 17.42 13.68 21.83
CA TYR A 190 16.07 13.86 22.39
C TYR A 190 15.76 15.32 22.78
N ASN A 191 16.52 16.30 22.29
CA ASN A 191 16.37 17.71 22.70
C ASN A 191 15.08 18.35 22.20
N PHE A 192 14.36 17.69 21.29
CA PHE A 192 13.05 18.12 20.79
C PHE A 192 11.91 17.87 21.79
N CYS A 193 12.10 16.99 22.77
CA CYS A 193 11.09 16.76 23.80
C CYS A 193 10.82 18.07 24.56
N SER A 194 9.55 18.31 24.94
CA SER A 194 9.04 19.57 25.54
C SER A 194 8.78 20.71 24.57
N TYR A 195 9.10 20.56 23.28
CA TYR A 195 8.77 21.55 22.25
C TYR A 195 7.56 21.10 21.41
N ASN A 196 6.80 22.08 20.92
CA ASN A 196 5.76 21.87 19.91
C ASN A 196 4.72 20.77 20.25
N GLY A 197 4.40 20.61 21.54
CA GLY A 197 3.41 19.65 22.03
C GLY A 197 3.94 18.23 22.29
N VAL A 198 5.22 17.96 22.01
CA VAL A 198 5.88 16.70 22.40
C VAL A 198 6.05 16.68 23.92
N PRO A 199 5.58 15.64 24.64
CA PRO A 199 5.73 15.57 26.08
C PRO A 199 7.19 15.67 26.56
N ALA A 200 7.38 16.17 27.77
CA ALA A 200 8.70 16.35 28.34
C ALA A 200 9.38 15.00 28.63
N ARG A 201 10.70 14.99 28.48
CA ARG A 201 11.58 13.92 28.95
C ARG A 201 12.24 14.39 30.26
N SER A 202 11.56 14.20 31.39
CA SER A 202 12.05 14.66 32.69
C SER A 202 11.75 13.68 33.81
N SER A 203 12.33 13.92 34.99
CA SER A 203 11.97 13.18 36.21
C SER A 203 10.54 13.48 36.68
N SER A 204 10.00 14.66 36.37
CA SER A 204 8.63 15.09 36.71
C SER A 204 7.57 14.64 35.70
N SER A 205 7.96 14.24 34.49
CA SER A 205 7.10 13.68 33.44
C SER A 205 7.78 12.48 32.81
N THR A 206 7.45 11.29 33.31
CA THR A 206 8.12 10.03 32.94
C THR A 206 7.53 9.37 31.71
N ASP A 207 6.37 9.84 31.23
CA ASP A 207 5.63 9.19 30.16
C ASP A 207 6.44 9.01 28.89
N PHE A 208 7.28 9.99 28.57
CA PHE A 208 8.14 10.00 27.41
C PHE A 208 9.62 9.81 27.72
N LYS A 209 10.01 9.62 28.98
CA LYS A 209 11.40 9.32 29.39
C LYS A 209 11.76 7.85 29.19
N GLU A 210 12.97 7.49 28.79
CA GLU A 210 13.44 6.10 28.80
C GLU A 210 13.22 5.42 30.15
N GLU A 211 12.84 4.14 30.13
CA GLU A 211 12.52 3.39 31.34
C GLU A 211 13.31 2.07 31.37
N THR A 212 13.91 1.72 32.49
CA THR A 212 14.50 0.39 32.66
C THR A 212 13.41 -0.59 33.07
N ARG A 213 13.24 -1.66 32.30
CA ARG A 213 12.31 -2.75 32.60
C ARG A 213 13.08 -4.07 32.72
N SER A 214 12.86 -4.79 33.83
CA SER A 214 13.54 -6.08 34.07
C SER A 214 13.22 -7.08 32.97
N GLY A 215 14.25 -7.71 32.40
CA GLY A 215 14.12 -8.70 31.34
C GLY A 215 13.89 -8.13 29.93
N TYR A 216 14.10 -6.82 29.73
CA TYR A 216 14.06 -6.13 28.44
C TYR A 216 15.40 -5.47 28.11
N SER A 217 15.62 -5.15 26.84
CA SER A 217 16.86 -4.51 26.39
C SER A 217 17.01 -3.09 26.96
N ILE A 218 18.25 -2.73 27.30
CA ILE A 218 18.59 -1.47 27.97
C ILE A 218 18.79 -0.38 26.91
N VAL A 219 18.26 0.81 27.18
CA VAL A 219 18.44 2.00 26.35
C VAL A 219 19.82 2.63 26.60
N ASP A 220 20.50 3.03 25.53
CA ASP A 220 21.70 3.87 25.54
C ASP A 220 21.41 5.19 24.81
N THR A 221 21.11 6.23 25.58
CA THR A 221 20.76 7.54 25.00
C THR A 221 21.94 8.26 24.35
N ALA A 222 23.18 7.81 24.57
CA ALA A 222 24.39 8.39 23.97
C ALA A 222 24.68 7.84 22.56
N LYS A 223 24.00 6.75 22.14
CA LYS A 223 24.24 6.05 20.87
C LYS A 223 23.11 6.27 19.85
N THR A 224 22.68 7.52 19.70
CA THR A 224 21.54 7.91 18.86
C THR A 224 21.92 8.76 17.64
N GLN A 225 23.20 9.13 17.50
CA GLN A 225 23.69 9.87 16.35
C GLN A 225 23.40 9.12 15.03
N GLY A 226 22.79 9.80 14.08
CA GLY A 226 22.35 9.25 12.80
C GLY A 226 20.92 8.68 12.81
N LEU A 227 20.36 8.35 13.98
CA LEU A 227 19.09 7.65 14.12
C LEU A 227 17.90 8.61 14.28
N LEU A 228 16.72 8.16 13.86
CA LEU A 228 15.45 8.87 14.06
C LEU A 228 15.02 8.73 15.53
N THR A 229 15.06 9.81 16.31
CA THR A 229 14.75 9.77 17.75
C THR A 229 13.31 10.15 18.06
N GLY A 230 12.58 10.76 17.12
CA GLY A 230 11.15 10.94 17.23
C GLY A 230 10.50 11.60 16.03
N GLU A 231 9.18 11.67 16.08
CA GLU A 231 8.35 12.26 15.04
C GLU A 231 7.14 12.96 15.63
N LEU A 232 6.63 13.92 14.88
CA LEU A 232 5.46 14.70 15.22
C LEU A 232 4.60 14.87 13.96
N HIS A 233 3.34 14.46 14.03
CA HIS A 233 2.38 14.57 12.95
C HIS A 233 1.16 15.38 13.39
N MET A 234 0.71 16.31 12.56
CA MET A 234 -0.53 17.04 12.78
C MET A 234 -1.70 16.27 12.15
N MET A 235 -2.83 16.24 12.85
CA MET A 235 -4.08 15.78 12.27
C MET A 235 -4.59 16.81 11.27
N LEU A 236 -4.77 16.42 10.01
CA LEU A 236 -5.20 17.31 8.92
C LEU A 236 -6.69 17.72 9.00
N LYS A 237 -7.47 17.07 9.88
CA LYS A 237 -8.90 17.34 10.09
C LYS A 237 -9.24 17.33 11.59
N GLY A 238 -9.90 18.39 12.07
CA GLY A 238 -10.33 18.54 13.47
C GLY A 238 -9.57 19.63 14.24
N THR A 239 -9.54 19.52 15.56
CA THR A 239 -8.65 20.32 16.43
C THR A 239 -7.20 20.05 16.03
N ALA A 240 -6.32 21.05 16.13
CA ALA A 240 -4.88 20.96 15.81
C ALA A 240 -4.13 20.07 16.81
N THR A 241 -4.50 18.81 16.91
CA THR A 241 -3.90 17.80 17.78
C THR A 241 -2.71 17.19 17.09
N THR A 242 -1.62 17.07 17.82
CA THR A 242 -0.39 16.45 17.35
C THR A 242 -0.27 15.03 17.87
N LEU A 243 0.09 14.10 16.98
CA LEU A 243 0.55 12.76 17.30
C LEU A 243 2.07 12.83 17.47
N SER A 244 2.58 12.39 18.61
CA SER A 244 4.02 12.42 18.89
C SER A 244 4.52 11.03 19.21
N THR A 245 5.65 10.64 18.63
CA THR A 245 6.34 9.37 18.90
C THR A 245 7.81 9.64 19.22
N VAL A 246 8.37 8.91 20.19
CA VAL A 246 9.79 8.94 20.56
C VAL A 246 10.34 7.52 20.58
N TYR A 247 11.52 7.36 19.98
CA TYR A 247 12.19 6.07 19.78
C TYR A 247 13.48 6.00 20.57
N TYR A 248 13.65 4.94 21.35
CA TYR A 248 14.84 4.69 22.14
C TYR A 248 15.59 3.47 21.64
N TYR A 249 16.92 3.58 21.70
CA TYR A 249 17.84 2.62 21.10
C TYR A 249 18.77 2.03 22.16
N ASP A 250 19.22 0.80 21.94
CA ASP A 250 20.30 0.20 22.73
C ASP A 250 21.69 0.66 22.26
N ASN A 251 22.74 0.17 22.91
CA ASN A 251 24.14 0.52 22.59
C ASN A 251 24.62 0.05 21.20
N ARG A 252 23.82 -0.74 20.48
CA ARG A 252 24.06 -1.18 19.11
C ARG A 252 23.22 -0.42 18.09
N GLY A 253 22.47 0.60 18.53
CA GLY A 253 21.58 1.39 17.66
C GLY A 253 20.32 0.64 17.24
N ARG A 254 19.90 -0.41 17.97
CA ARG A 254 18.66 -1.14 17.69
C ARG A 254 17.52 -0.52 18.49
N MET A 255 16.37 -0.30 17.87
CA MET A 255 15.21 0.29 18.55
C MET A 255 14.65 -0.72 19.57
N VAL A 256 14.61 -0.32 20.84
CA VAL A 256 14.21 -1.19 21.96
C VAL A 256 13.06 -0.62 22.77
N GLN A 257 12.72 0.66 22.62
CA GLN A 257 11.50 1.22 23.18
C GLN A 257 10.87 2.25 22.24
N THR A 258 9.54 2.29 22.25
CA THR A 258 8.75 3.29 21.52
C THR A 258 7.74 3.90 22.48
N LYS A 259 7.56 5.20 22.41
CA LYS A 259 6.58 5.92 23.24
C LYS A 259 5.77 6.87 22.39
N SER A 260 4.46 6.74 22.40
CA SER A 260 3.59 7.54 21.54
C SER A 260 2.39 8.11 22.29
N LYS A 261 1.87 9.22 21.76
CA LYS A 261 0.63 9.86 22.21
C LYS A 261 -0.31 9.96 21.02
N ASP A 262 -1.51 9.39 21.16
CA ASP A 262 -2.52 9.41 20.11
C ASP A 262 -3.38 10.69 20.11
N HIS A 263 -4.30 10.80 19.14
CA HIS A 263 -5.18 11.94 18.98
C HIS A 263 -6.19 12.12 20.13
N ASN A 264 -6.43 11.09 20.93
CA ASN A 264 -7.27 11.14 22.12
C ASN A 264 -6.47 11.38 23.39
N GLY A 265 -5.14 11.54 23.28
CA GLY A 265 -4.24 11.71 24.41
C GLY A 265 -3.89 10.41 25.14
N LYS A 266 -4.21 9.23 24.57
CA LYS A 266 -3.72 7.95 25.11
C LYS A 266 -2.23 7.87 24.94
N ILE A 267 -1.55 7.31 25.94
CA ILE A 267 -0.12 7.08 25.92
C ILE A 267 0.13 5.61 25.70
N ASN A 268 0.89 5.28 24.67
CA ASN A 268 1.31 3.91 24.39
C ASN A 268 2.81 3.79 24.58
N LYS A 269 3.24 2.69 25.20
CA LYS A 269 4.64 2.36 25.40
C LYS A 269 4.91 0.95 24.89
N GLU A 270 6.03 0.77 24.22
CA GLU A 270 6.52 -0.51 23.76
C GLU A 270 7.95 -0.75 24.26
N PHE A 271 8.26 -1.98 24.64
CA PHE A 271 9.57 -2.41 25.06
C PHE A 271 9.91 -3.75 24.41
N LEU A 272 11.14 -3.87 23.90
CA LEU A 272 11.63 -5.08 23.26
C LEU A 272 12.81 -5.67 24.05
N SER A 273 12.83 -6.99 24.19
CA SER A 273 14.03 -7.75 24.49
C SER A 273 14.51 -8.34 23.18
N LEU A 274 15.69 -7.92 22.71
CA LEU A 274 16.24 -8.39 21.44
C LEU A 274 17.37 -9.40 21.67
N ALA A 275 17.32 -10.53 20.96
CA ALA A 275 18.42 -11.45 20.81
C ALA A 275 19.62 -10.77 20.13
N PHE A 276 20.79 -11.41 20.12
CA PHE A 276 22.02 -10.86 19.55
C PHE A 276 21.86 -10.43 18.08
N ASP A 277 21.11 -11.20 17.29
CA ASP A 277 20.80 -10.99 15.88
C ASP A 277 19.67 -9.97 15.63
N GLY A 278 19.08 -9.41 16.71
CA GLY A 278 18.06 -8.38 16.63
C GLY A 278 16.62 -8.89 16.60
N LEU A 279 16.40 -10.20 16.67
CA LEU A 279 15.03 -10.73 16.77
C LEU A 279 14.43 -10.49 18.16
N PRO A 280 13.14 -10.14 18.25
CA PRO A 280 12.49 -9.92 19.54
C PRO A 280 12.22 -11.26 20.25
N GLU A 281 12.76 -11.44 21.44
CA GLU A 281 12.42 -12.56 22.32
C GLU A 281 11.23 -12.22 23.23
N LYS A 282 11.06 -10.94 23.55
CA LYS A 282 9.93 -10.40 24.30
C LYS A 282 9.48 -9.05 23.76
N ARG A 283 8.19 -8.79 23.87
CA ARG A 283 7.56 -7.51 23.53
C ARG A 283 6.54 -7.16 24.59
N PHE A 284 6.72 -6.02 25.26
CA PHE A 284 5.76 -5.49 26.20
C PHE A 284 5.07 -4.26 25.62
N LEU A 285 3.75 -4.21 25.76
CA LEU A 285 2.93 -3.07 25.40
C LEU A 285 2.21 -2.56 26.64
N SER A 286 2.12 -1.24 26.76
CA SER A 286 1.29 -0.54 27.73
C SER A 286 0.42 0.48 26.99
N HIS A 287 -0.86 0.50 27.31
CA HIS A 287 -1.87 1.38 26.76
C HIS A 287 -2.56 2.12 27.88
N ARG A 288 -2.21 3.38 28.09
CA ARG A 288 -2.78 4.22 29.15
C ARG A 288 -3.76 5.24 28.58
N SER A 289 -4.99 5.23 29.08
CA SER A 289 -6.01 6.22 28.74
C SER A 289 -5.68 7.61 29.31
N PRO A 290 -6.32 8.69 28.81
CA PRO A 290 -6.18 10.03 29.41
C PRO A 290 -6.69 10.10 30.85
N THR A 291 -7.56 9.17 31.25
CA THR A 291 -8.09 9.02 32.62
C THR A 291 -7.22 8.12 33.49
N ASN A 292 -6.01 7.77 33.05
CA ASN A 292 -5.02 6.94 33.73
C ASN A 292 -5.39 5.46 33.94
N THR A 293 -6.36 4.93 33.18
CA THR A 293 -6.58 3.47 33.12
C THR A 293 -5.51 2.86 32.22
N GLU A 294 -4.79 1.84 32.69
CA GLU A 294 -3.69 1.21 31.96
C GLU A 294 -3.99 -0.27 31.70
N TYR A 295 -3.80 -0.69 30.44
CA TYR A 295 -3.83 -2.08 30.02
C TYR A 295 -2.46 -2.48 29.49
N THR A 296 -2.08 -3.75 29.69
CA THR A 296 -0.75 -4.24 29.32
C THR A 296 -0.83 -5.56 28.60
N GLU A 297 0.09 -5.75 27.65
CA GLU A 297 0.25 -6.98 26.90
C GLU A 297 1.72 -7.39 26.92
N GLU A 298 2.00 -8.67 27.10
CA GLU A 298 3.36 -9.20 26.96
C GLU A 298 3.35 -10.37 25.98
N TYR A 299 4.18 -10.28 24.95
CA TYR A 299 4.44 -11.36 24.02
C TYR A 299 5.82 -11.96 24.28
N LEU A 300 5.92 -13.28 24.21
CA LEU A 300 7.17 -14.02 24.24
C LEU A 300 7.28 -14.83 22.96
N TYR A 301 8.46 -14.75 22.33
CA TYR A 301 8.74 -15.44 21.08
C TYR A 301 9.85 -16.47 21.29
N ALA A 302 9.56 -17.70 20.91
CA ALA A 302 10.56 -18.75 20.80
C ALA A 302 10.88 -18.98 19.32
N TYR A 303 12.13 -19.33 19.06
CA TYR A 303 12.63 -19.60 17.73
C TYR A 303 13.35 -20.95 17.69
N ASP A 304 13.38 -21.57 16.53
CA ASP A 304 14.28 -22.69 16.30
C ASP A 304 15.72 -22.23 16.02
N HIS A 305 16.62 -23.19 15.80
CA HIS A 305 18.02 -22.94 15.46
C HIS A 305 18.24 -22.11 14.18
N ALA A 306 17.24 -22.02 13.29
CA ALA A 306 17.28 -21.28 12.03
C ALA A 306 16.53 -19.95 12.15
N ARG A 307 16.21 -19.52 13.38
CA ARG A 307 15.57 -18.24 13.69
C ARG A 307 14.14 -18.09 13.15
N ARG A 308 13.44 -19.21 12.98
CA ARG A 308 12.02 -19.22 12.60
C ARG A 308 11.13 -19.27 13.86
N PRO A 309 10.04 -18.49 13.96
CA PRO A 309 9.19 -18.48 15.16
C PRO A 309 8.52 -19.84 15.41
N THR A 310 8.86 -20.51 16.50
CA THR A 310 8.25 -21.78 16.90
C THR A 310 7.08 -21.59 17.85
N THR A 311 7.10 -20.56 18.69
CA THR A 311 6.02 -20.31 19.64
C THR A 311 5.84 -18.82 19.85
N THR A 312 4.58 -18.37 19.87
CA THR A 312 4.19 -17.03 20.33
C THR A 312 3.26 -17.17 21.52
N THR A 313 3.65 -16.60 22.66
CA THR A 313 2.87 -16.62 23.89
C THR A 313 2.44 -15.22 24.25
N HIS A 314 1.18 -15.03 24.67
CA HIS A 314 0.61 -13.76 25.09
C HIS A 314 0.19 -13.77 26.56
N LYS A 315 0.40 -12.65 27.25
CA LYS A 315 -0.16 -12.38 28.58
C LYS A 315 -0.93 -11.08 28.52
N TRP A 316 -2.15 -11.13 29.05
CA TRP A 316 -3.02 -9.98 29.21
C TRP A 316 -2.96 -9.46 30.65
N ASN A 317 -2.79 -8.14 30.82
CA ASN A 317 -2.86 -7.43 32.10
C ASN A 317 -2.06 -8.07 33.24
N GLY A 318 -0.78 -8.36 32.99
CA GLY A 318 0.13 -8.88 34.00
C GLY A 318 -0.19 -10.30 34.50
N ALA A 319 -0.98 -11.08 33.74
CA ALA A 319 -1.24 -12.47 34.06
C ALA A 319 0.06 -13.25 34.32
N SER A 320 0.07 -14.04 35.41
CA SER A 320 1.24 -14.85 35.79
C SER A 320 1.58 -15.93 34.76
N THR A 321 0.56 -16.47 34.11
CA THR A 321 0.69 -17.51 33.08
C THR A 321 0.32 -16.95 31.71
N GLY A 322 1.19 -17.15 30.73
CA GLY A 322 0.90 -16.81 29.33
C GLY A 322 0.06 -17.89 28.64
N LYS A 323 -0.64 -17.48 27.58
CA LYS A 323 -1.36 -18.35 26.66
C LYS A 323 -0.60 -18.41 25.35
N VAL A 324 -0.23 -19.61 24.92
CA VAL A 324 0.33 -19.79 23.57
C VAL A 324 -0.76 -19.42 22.57
N LEU A 325 -0.47 -18.49 21.67
CA LEU A 325 -1.34 -18.14 20.57
C LEU A 325 -1.10 -19.07 19.38
N GLU A 326 0.17 -19.36 19.12
CA GLU A 326 0.60 -20.14 17.96
C GLU A 326 1.81 -21.01 18.33
N ALA A 327 1.79 -22.29 17.94
CA ALA A 327 2.92 -23.19 18.00
C ALA A 327 3.20 -23.80 16.62
N ASN A 328 4.33 -23.46 16.02
CA ASN A 328 4.69 -23.83 14.65
C ASN A 328 5.80 -24.87 14.61
N THR A 329 5.71 -25.76 13.63
CA THR A 329 6.84 -26.56 13.15
C THR A 329 7.12 -26.24 11.70
N TYR A 330 8.34 -26.53 11.27
CA TYR A 330 8.78 -26.26 9.91
C TYR A 330 9.35 -27.52 9.27
N ASP A 331 9.17 -27.63 7.96
CA ASP A 331 9.81 -28.68 7.18
C ASP A 331 11.30 -28.37 6.92
N ALA A 332 11.98 -29.31 6.26
CA ALA A 332 13.39 -29.22 5.92
C ALA A 332 13.73 -28.06 4.97
N LEU A 333 12.74 -27.51 4.25
CA LEU A 333 12.94 -26.41 3.30
C LEU A 333 12.68 -25.02 3.89
N GLY A 334 12.23 -24.92 5.14
CA GLY A 334 11.92 -23.60 5.72
C GLY A 334 10.45 -23.33 5.95
N ARG A 335 9.55 -24.14 5.39
CA ARG A 335 8.12 -23.81 5.26
C ARG A 335 7.36 -24.29 6.49
N ILE A 336 6.29 -23.59 6.86
CA ILE A 336 5.42 -24.02 7.98
C ILE A 336 4.84 -25.39 7.63
N ASN A 337 5.16 -26.40 8.42
CA ASN A 337 4.66 -27.76 8.28
C ASN A 337 3.40 -27.97 9.12
N THR A 338 3.47 -27.60 10.40
CA THR A 338 2.29 -27.62 11.28
C THR A 338 2.15 -26.35 12.09
N ASN A 339 0.91 -26.05 12.47
CA ASN A 339 0.55 -24.99 13.38
C ASN A 339 -0.52 -25.49 14.36
N VAL A 340 -0.34 -25.22 15.66
CA VAL A 340 -1.32 -25.51 16.71
C VAL A 340 -1.71 -24.20 17.38
N PRO A 341 -2.84 -23.58 16.98
CA PRO A 341 -3.28 -22.34 17.59
C PRO A 341 -3.84 -22.61 18.99
N MET A 342 -3.60 -21.68 19.91
CA MET A 342 -4.13 -21.71 21.28
C MET A 342 -3.81 -22.97 22.09
N GLU A 343 -2.76 -23.73 21.72
CA GLU A 343 -2.46 -25.07 22.26
C GLU A 343 -3.62 -26.09 22.11
N LEU A 344 -4.58 -25.79 21.24
CA LEU A 344 -5.71 -26.67 20.97
C LEU A 344 -5.30 -27.69 19.91
N SER A 345 -4.86 -28.87 20.33
CA SER A 345 -4.43 -29.95 19.43
C SER A 345 -5.51 -30.35 18.40
N GLN A 346 -6.79 -30.14 18.72
CA GLN A 346 -7.92 -30.35 17.81
C GLN A 346 -7.94 -29.35 16.64
N MET A 347 -7.26 -28.22 16.77
CA MET A 347 -7.11 -27.18 15.75
C MET A 347 -5.79 -27.30 14.97
N LEU A 348 -5.08 -28.44 15.10
CA LEU A 348 -3.86 -28.71 14.34
C LEU A 348 -4.09 -28.45 12.85
N ASP A 349 -3.24 -27.60 12.30
CA ASP A 349 -3.15 -27.20 10.91
C ASP A 349 -1.90 -27.82 10.31
N THR A 350 -2.07 -28.75 9.39
CA THR A 350 -0.95 -29.36 8.64
C THR A 350 -0.95 -28.83 7.22
N ARG A 351 0.20 -28.33 6.76
CA ARG A 351 0.35 -27.75 5.42
C ARG A 351 1.26 -28.63 4.56
N LEU A 352 0.76 -28.96 3.38
CA LEU A 352 1.52 -29.72 2.38
C LEU A 352 1.80 -28.84 1.19
N TYR A 353 2.95 -29.04 0.57
CA TYR A 353 3.43 -28.23 -0.53
C TYR A 353 3.93 -29.12 -1.66
N ASP A 354 3.79 -28.63 -2.89
CA ASP A 354 4.38 -29.29 -4.04
C ASP A 354 5.91 -29.07 -4.12
N VAL A 355 6.52 -29.65 -5.16
CA VAL A 355 7.96 -29.55 -5.43
C VAL A 355 8.45 -28.12 -5.75
N ARG A 356 7.53 -27.19 -6.05
CA ARG A 356 7.82 -25.76 -6.28
C ARG A 356 7.52 -24.91 -5.04
N SER A 357 7.24 -25.55 -3.90
CA SER A 357 6.86 -24.87 -2.65
C SER A 357 5.56 -24.09 -2.69
N ARG A 358 4.65 -24.47 -3.60
CA ARG A 358 3.28 -23.94 -3.61
C ARG A 358 2.41 -24.76 -2.68
N MET A 359 1.49 -24.09 -1.99
CA MET A 359 0.63 -24.72 -0.98
C MET A 359 -0.41 -25.61 -1.63
N GLU A 360 -0.29 -26.92 -1.46
CA GLU A 360 -1.20 -27.90 -2.07
C GLU A 360 -2.35 -28.22 -1.12
N TYR A 361 -2.07 -28.41 0.17
CA TYR A 361 -3.10 -28.71 1.17
C TYR A 361 -2.95 -27.87 2.44
N ILE A 362 -4.10 -27.56 3.04
CA ILE A 362 -4.23 -27.12 4.43
C ILE A 362 -5.20 -28.11 5.10
N LEU A 363 -4.74 -28.85 6.10
CA LEU A 363 -5.53 -29.87 6.79
C LEU A 363 -5.81 -29.40 8.22
N ARG A 364 -7.08 -29.11 8.54
CA ARG A 364 -7.55 -28.67 9.87
C ARG A 364 -8.80 -29.43 10.30
N GLY A 365 -8.66 -30.70 10.63
CA GLY A 365 -9.77 -31.54 11.13
C GLY A 365 -10.97 -31.57 10.18
N PHE A 366 -12.07 -30.90 10.57
CA PHE A 366 -13.31 -30.80 9.81
C PHE A 366 -13.29 -29.77 8.66
N PHE A 367 -12.19 -29.04 8.50
CA PHE A 367 -12.01 -28.05 7.44
C PHE A 367 -10.67 -28.30 6.75
N ASN A 368 -10.71 -28.78 5.52
CA ASN A 368 -9.50 -29.01 4.72
C ASN A 368 -9.60 -28.25 3.41
N GLN A 369 -8.47 -27.75 2.92
CA GLN A 369 -8.38 -27.06 1.64
C GLN A 369 -7.36 -27.76 0.75
N HIS A 370 -7.66 -27.82 -0.53
CA HIS A 370 -6.83 -28.41 -1.56
C HIS A 370 -6.79 -27.47 -2.76
N PHE A 371 -5.59 -27.19 -3.26
CA PHE A 371 -5.34 -26.25 -4.35
C PHE A 371 -4.64 -26.96 -5.51
N GLY A 372 -5.17 -26.76 -6.71
CA GLY A 372 -4.50 -27.14 -7.96
C GLY A 372 -3.88 -25.92 -8.64
N TYR A 373 -2.82 -26.13 -9.42
CA TYR A 373 -2.11 -25.04 -10.11
C TYR A 373 -1.79 -25.37 -11.57
N THR A 374 -1.69 -24.35 -12.43
CA THR A 374 -1.01 -24.45 -13.72
C THR A 374 0.50 -24.49 -13.52
N TYR A 375 1.28 -24.62 -14.59
CA TYR A 375 2.74 -24.49 -14.49
C TYR A 375 3.13 -23.04 -14.18
N GLY A 376 2.46 -22.04 -14.75
CA GLY A 376 2.60 -20.61 -14.45
C GLY A 376 2.04 -20.17 -13.09
N SER A 377 1.63 -21.13 -12.24
CA SER A 377 1.17 -20.89 -10.86
C SER A 377 -0.19 -20.20 -10.71
N ASN A 378 -1.00 -20.15 -11.77
CA ASN A 378 -2.41 -19.83 -11.63
C ASN A 378 -3.14 -20.97 -10.89
N ILE A 379 -4.00 -20.66 -9.92
CA ILE A 379 -4.78 -21.68 -9.20
C ILE A 379 -5.86 -22.21 -10.15
N THR A 380 -5.85 -23.49 -10.49
CA THR A 380 -6.84 -24.12 -11.40
C THR A 380 -8.07 -24.63 -10.69
N TYR A 381 -7.95 -24.98 -9.41
CA TYR A 381 -9.10 -25.26 -8.58
C TYR A 381 -8.79 -25.00 -7.11
N TRP A 382 -9.84 -24.73 -6.35
CA TRP A 382 -9.82 -24.69 -4.90
C TRP A 382 -10.97 -25.56 -4.40
N GLN A 383 -10.61 -26.58 -3.63
CA GLN A 383 -11.56 -27.52 -3.05
C GLN A 383 -11.50 -27.43 -1.53
N VAL A 384 -12.66 -27.19 -0.92
CA VAL A 384 -12.85 -27.13 0.52
C VAL A 384 -13.63 -28.36 0.95
N TYR A 385 -13.06 -29.15 1.82
CA TYR A 385 -13.74 -30.26 2.48
C TYR A 385 -14.24 -29.78 3.85
N LEU A 386 -15.53 -29.92 4.05
CA LEU A 386 -16.23 -29.76 5.31
C LEU A 386 -16.53 -31.16 5.88
N ALA A 387 -16.91 -31.26 7.16
CA ALA A 387 -17.16 -32.54 7.84
C ALA A 387 -18.02 -33.55 7.04
N TYR A 388 -19.03 -33.06 6.30
CA TYR A 388 -19.99 -33.89 5.57
C TYR A 388 -20.28 -33.40 4.14
N ASP A 389 -19.56 -32.39 3.65
CA ASP A 389 -19.78 -31.78 2.33
C ASP A 389 -18.44 -31.33 1.75
N HIS A 390 -18.37 -31.09 0.44
CA HIS A 390 -17.23 -30.40 -0.15
C HIS A 390 -17.68 -29.40 -1.20
N LYS A 391 -16.99 -28.27 -1.23
CA LYS A 391 -17.19 -27.22 -2.20
C LYS A 391 -15.99 -27.19 -3.13
N ARG A 392 -16.23 -27.00 -4.43
CA ARG A 392 -15.15 -26.92 -5.41
C ARG A 392 -15.40 -25.79 -6.36
N TYR A 393 -14.38 -24.96 -6.53
CA TYR A 393 -14.28 -23.98 -7.60
C TYR A 393 -13.21 -24.44 -8.58
N GLU A 394 -13.51 -24.34 -9.87
CA GLU A 394 -12.56 -24.50 -10.96
C GLU A 394 -12.37 -23.15 -11.64
N PHE A 395 -11.12 -22.76 -11.85
CA PHE A 395 -10.75 -21.46 -12.36
C PHE A 395 -10.13 -21.58 -13.74
N THR A 396 -10.50 -20.65 -14.61
CA THR A 396 -9.91 -20.53 -15.95
C THR A 396 -9.41 -19.12 -16.16
N TYR A 397 -8.38 -18.99 -16.98
CA TYR A 397 -7.69 -17.73 -17.23
C TYR A 397 -7.55 -17.53 -18.74
N ASP A 398 -7.42 -16.29 -19.16
CA ASP A 398 -6.97 -15.99 -20.52
C ASP A 398 -5.44 -16.11 -20.64
N GLY A 399 -4.89 -15.93 -21.86
CA GLY A 399 -3.44 -16.00 -22.12
C GLY A 399 -2.61 -14.89 -21.46
N LEU A 400 -3.23 -13.99 -20.70
CA LEU A 400 -2.54 -12.98 -19.88
C LEU A 400 -2.66 -13.29 -18.38
N SER A 401 -3.05 -14.51 -18.02
CA SER A 401 -3.28 -14.95 -16.64
C SER A 401 -4.37 -14.15 -15.90
N ARG A 402 -5.37 -13.60 -16.62
CA ARG A 402 -6.52 -12.93 -15.99
C ARG A 402 -7.65 -13.92 -15.81
N LEU A 403 -8.23 -13.98 -14.60
CA LEU A 403 -9.32 -14.90 -14.26
C LEU A 403 -10.56 -14.63 -15.12
N THR A 404 -10.98 -15.58 -15.95
CA THR A 404 -12.16 -15.45 -16.82
C THR A 404 -13.37 -16.18 -16.26
N ASN A 405 -13.19 -17.31 -15.55
CA ASN A 405 -14.28 -18.01 -14.88
C ASN A 405 -13.84 -18.60 -13.53
N ALA A 406 -14.76 -18.61 -12.58
CA ALA A 406 -14.74 -19.38 -11.35
C ALA A 406 -16.00 -20.24 -11.30
N SER A 407 -15.90 -21.48 -11.76
CA SER A 407 -17.01 -22.42 -11.87
C SER A 407 -17.22 -23.16 -10.56
N TYR A 408 -18.39 -23.03 -9.95
CA TYR A 408 -18.76 -23.83 -8.78
C TYR A 408 -19.22 -25.22 -9.23
N THR A 409 -18.39 -26.24 -9.02
CA THR A 409 -18.60 -27.59 -9.61
C THR A 409 -19.09 -28.64 -8.61
N LYS A 410 -19.03 -28.37 -7.30
CA LYS A 410 -19.48 -29.29 -6.23
C LYS A 410 -20.00 -28.53 -5.01
N GLY A 411 -20.97 -29.12 -4.31
CA GLY A 411 -21.59 -28.61 -3.09
C GLY A 411 -23.03 -28.11 -3.32
N SER A 412 -23.68 -27.63 -2.26
CA SER A 412 -25.01 -27.01 -2.34
C SER A 412 -24.95 -25.56 -2.86
N GLY A 413 -25.95 -25.17 -3.67
CA GLY A 413 -26.05 -23.84 -4.27
C GLY A 413 -25.35 -23.68 -5.62
N ASN A 414 -25.41 -22.48 -6.18
CA ASN A 414 -24.68 -22.11 -7.39
C ASN A 414 -24.00 -20.76 -7.14
N PHE A 415 -22.67 -20.75 -7.11
CA PHE A 415 -21.84 -19.57 -6.83
C PHE A 415 -20.84 -19.28 -7.95
N ALA A 416 -21.15 -19.72 -9.18
CA ALA A 416 -20.28 -19.50 -10.31
C ALA A 416 -20.12 -17.99 -10.62
N ALA A 417 -18.94 -17.60 -11.09
CA ALA A 417 -18.67 -16.24 -11.57
C ALA A 417 -17.88 -16.26 -12.88
N SER A 418 -18.09 -15.25 -13.71
CA SER A 418 -17.34 -15.05 -14.95
C SER A 418 -17.06 -13.58 -15.19
N TYR A 419 -15.93 -13.30 -15.84
CA TYR A 419 -15.35 -11.98 -15.97
C TYR A 419 -14.86 -11.76 -17.40
N SER A 420 -14.96 -10.52 -17.88
CA SER A 420 -14.31 -10.09 -19.11
C SER A 420 -13.51 -8.81 -18.87
N TYR A 421 -12.51 -8.59 -19.71
CA TYR A 421 -11.57 -7.48 -19.58
C TYR A 421 -11.36 -6.79 -20.93
N ASP A 422 -11.10 -5.49 -20.89
CA ASP A 422 -10.57 -4.77 -22.03
C ASP A 422 -9.07 -5.05 -22.24
N LYS A 423 -8.45 -4.40 -23.23
CA LYS A 423 -7.03 -4.59 -23.53
C LYS A 423 -6.07 -3.96 -22.53
N ASN A 424 -6.53 -3.06 -21.67
CA ASN A 424 -5.73 -2.53 -20.55
C ASN A 424 -5.87 -3.40 -19.28
N GLY A 425 -6.70 -4.46 -19.32
CA GLY A 425 -6.96 -5.29 -18.15
C GLY A 425 -8.05 -4.74 -17.23
N ASN A 426 -8.77 -3.70 -17.64
CA ASN A 426 -9.89 -3.24 -16.85
C ASN A 426 -11.07 -4.22 -17.03
N MET A 427 -11.72 -4.57 -15.92
CA MET A 427 -12.92 -5.40 -15.93
C MET A 427 -14.06 -4.68 -16.67
N MET A 428 -14.71 -5.39 -17.59
CA MET A 428 -15.80 -4.91 -18.45
C MET A 428 -17.14 -5.49 -18.03
N THR A 429 -17.17 -6.80 -17.73
CA THR A 429 -18.38 -7.47 -17.25
C THR A 429 -18.10 -8.38 -16.07
N ILE A 430 -19.09 -8.50 -15.18
CA ILE A 430 -19.13 -9.52 -14.14
C ILE A 430 -20.48 -10.21 -14.23
N GLN A 431 -20.49 -11.53 -14.34
CA GLN A 431 -21.70 -12.31 -14.13
C GLN A 431 -21.49 -13.21 -12.93
N ARG A 432 -22.40 -13.15 -11.94
CA ARG A 432 -22.33 -13.96 -10.72
C ARG A 432 -23.64 -14.73 -10.52
N TYR A 433 -23.49 -15.93 -9.99
CA TYR A 433 -24.57 -16.75 -9.49
C TYR A 433 -24.49 -16.79 -7.97
N GLY A 434 -25.65 -16.91 -7.33
CA GLY A 434 -25.75 -16.91 -5.88
C GLY A 434 -27.18 -17.14 -5.45
N ARG A 435 -27.46 -16.77 -4.21
CA ARG A 435 -28.79 -16.94 -3.61
C ARG A 435 -29.75 -15.86 -4.13
N THR A 436 -30.92 -16.28 -4.61
CA THR A 436 -32.01 -15.39 -5.07
C THR A 436 -33.20 -15.37 -4.12
N ALA A 437 -33.39 -16.44 -3.34
CA ALA A 437 -34.37 -16.55 -2.26
C ALA A 437 -33.93 -17.67 -1.29
N TYR A 438 -34.68 -17.91 -0.22
CA TYR A 438 -34.40 -19.02 0.71
C TYR A 438 -34.20 -20.35 -0.02
N GLN A 439 -32.99 -20.91 0.11
CA GLN A 439 -32.52 -22.14 -0.56
C GLN A 439 -32.66 -22.16 -2.10
N THR A 440 -32.88 -21.01 -2.73
CA THR A 440 -33.00 -20.87 -4.19
C THR A 440 -31.80 -20.13 -4.74
N TYR A 441 -31.23 -20.64 -5.83
CA TYR A 441 -30.02 -20.11 -6.43
C TYR A 441 -30.20 -19.83 -7.91
N GLY A 442 -29.58 -18.77 -8.40
CA GLY A 442 -29.71 -18.31 -9.77
C GLY A 442 -28.67 -17.24 -10.07
N LYS A 443 -28.82 -16.58 -11.21
CA LYS A 443 -28.02 -15.40 -11.54
C LYS A 443 -28.40 -14.30 -10.55
N ILE A 444 -27.39 -13.69 -9.91
CA ILE A 444 -27.57 -12.58 -8.98
C ILE A 444 -27.00 -11.28 -9.55
N ASP A 445 -26.10 -11.37 -10.53
CA ASP A 445 -25.53 -10.21 -11.20
C ASP A 445 -25.24 -10.51 -12.68
N GLN A 446 -25.41 -9.49 -13.50
CA GLN A 446 -24.94 -9.38 -14.87
C GLN A 446 -24.49 -7.92 -15.11
N ILE A 447 -23.42 -7.54 -14.42
CA ILE A 447 -22.89 -6.18 -14.39
C ILE A 447 -22.11 -5.90 -15.68
N THR A 448 -22.43 -4.77 -16.32
CA THR A 448 -21.65 -4.19 -17.43
C THR A 448 -21.14 -2.82 -17.01
N MET A 449 -19.85 -2.57 -17.17
CA MET A 449 -19.18 -1.33 -16.77
C MET A 449 -18.90 -0.46 -17.99
N VAL A 450 -19.32 0.80 -17.94
CA VAL A 450 -18.99 1.83 -18.93
C VAL A 450 -17.87 2.70 -18.39
N ARG A 451 -16.91 3.07 -19.25
CA ARG A 451 -15.72 3.82 -18.86
C ARG A 451 -15.53 5.10 -19.66
N ASN A 452 -14.87 6.06 -19.03
CA ASN A 452 -14.22 7.18 -19.69
C ASN A 452 -12.71 7.08 -19.45
N GLY A 453 -11.94 6.80 -20.51
CA GLY A 453 -10.57 6.31 -20.38
C GLY A 453 -10.53 5.00 -19.58
N ASN A 454 -9.72 4.96 -18.52
CA ASN A 454 -9.66 3.83 -17.60
C ASN A 454 -10.63 3.94 -16.39
N ARG A 455 -11.43 5.01 -16.28
CA ARG A 455 -12.32 5.26 -15.12
C ARG A 455 -13.72 4.72 -15.37
N VAL A 456 -14.30 3.98 -14.41
CA VAL A 456 -15.72 3.55 -14.49
C VAL A 456 -16.60 4.77 -14.30
N VAL A 457 -17.54 5.01 -15.20
CA VAL A 457 -18.52 6.11 -15.06
C VAL A 457 -19.93 5.59 -14.78
N LYS A 458 -20.20 4.32 -15.09
CA LYS A 458 -21.49 3.67 -14.87
C LYS A 458 -21.31 2.16 -14.73
N ALA A 459 -22.13 1.53 -13.91
CA ALA A 459 -22.25 0.08 -13.82
C ALA A 459 -23.73 -0.30 -13.87
N THR A 460 -24.12 -1.13 -14.85
CA THR A 460 -25.51 -1.57 -15.03
C THR A 460 -25.64 -3.05 -14.76
N ASP A 461 -26.60 -3.44 -13.92
CA ASP A 461 -26.92 -4.84 -13.66
C ASP A 461 -28.18 -5.29 -14.44
N GLY A 462 -28.02 -6.34 -15.23
CA GLY A 462 -29.10 -6.93 -16.02
C GLY A 462 -30.05 -7.87 -15.27
N VAL A 463 -29.77 -8.21 -14.01
CA VAL A 463 -30.60 -9.16 -13.22
C VAL A 463 -31.70 -8.48 -12.41
N GLY A 464 -31.51 -7.19 -12.08
CA GLY A 464 -32.41 -6.44 -11.20
C GLY A 464 -32.19 -6.78 -9.72
N ASN A 465 -32.49 -5.82 -8.84
CA ASN A 465 -32.23 -5.93 -7.41
C ASN A 465 -33.03 -7.09 -6.77
N ILE A 466 -32.34 -7.99 -6.08
CA ILE A 466 -32.94 -9.13 -5.39
C ILE A 466 -33.39 -8.73 -3.97
N SER A 467 -34.60 -9.11 -3.57
CA SER A 467 -35.16 -8.75 -2.25
C SER A 467 -34.64 -9.60 -1.09
N ASP A 468 -34.08 -10.79 -1.34
CA ASP A 468 -33.51 -11.65 -0.29
C ASP A 468 -32.29 -10.95 0.34
N SER A 469 -32.37 -10.68 1.65
CA SER A 469 -31.34 -9.95 2.39
C SER A 469 -30.01 -10.69 2.52
N GLN A 470 -29.97 -11.99 2.19
CA GLN A 470 -28.75 -12.79 2.15
C GLN A 470 -28.17 -12.88 0.74
N SER A 471 -28.84 -12.32 -0.28
CA SER A 471 -28.26 -12.12 -1.59
C SER A 471 -27.11 -11.13 -1.51
N GLN A 472 -26.07 -11.38 -2.31
CA GLN A 472 -24.85 -10.58 -2.37
C GLN A 472 -24.75 -9.86 -3.73
N ASP A 473 -25.90 -9.65 -4.37
CA ASP A 473 -26.05 -8.92 -5.63
C ASP A 473 -25.63 -7.46 -5.46
N PHE A 474 -25.09 -6.91 -6.54
CA PHE A 474 -24.86 -5.49 -6.68
C PHE A 474 -26.22 -4.79 -6.76
N LYS A 475 -26.40 -3.80 -5.88
CA LYS A 475 -27.62 -3.02 -5.90
C LYS A 475 -27.48 -1.86 -6.88
N ASP A 476 -28.01 -2.07 -8.08
CA ASP A 476 -28.12 -1.04 -9.13
C ASP A 476 -29.33 -0.14 -8.80
N TYR A 477 -29.14 0.78 -7.85
CA TYR A 477 -30.18 1.70 -7.41
C TYR A 477 -30.29 2.94 -8.29
N VAL A 478 -29.26 3.24 -9.09
CA VAL A 478 -29.18 4.46 -9.88
C VAL A 478 -28.77 4.11 -11.30
N ASN A 479 -29.65 4.46 -12.26
CA ASN A 479 -29.38 4.29 -13.67
C ASN A 479 -29.23 5.66 -14.34
N LYS A 480 -28.00 6.20 -14.34
CA LYS A 480 -27.67 7.49 -14.98
C LYS A 480 -26.59 7.31 -16.04
N THR A 481 -26.29 8.35 -16.80
CA THR A 481 -25.13 8.34 -17.71
C THR A 481 -23.80 8.42 -16.96
N THR A 482 -23.82 8.97 -15.73
CA THR A 482 -22.66 9.06 -14.84
C THR A 482 -23.11 8.86 -13.40
N GLU A 483 -22.63 7.79 -12.79
CA GLU A 483 -22.89 7.34 -11.42
C GLU A 483 -21.65 7.47 -10.53
N TYR A 484 -20.47 7.44 -11.15
CA TYR A 484 -19.18 7.60 -10.49
C TYR A 484 -18.47 8.83 -11.06
N THR A 485 -17.99 9.69 -10.17
CA THR A 485 -17.19 10.87 -10.55
C THR A 485 -15.84 10.81 -9.85
N TYR A 486 -14.88 11.58 -10.38
CA TYR A 486 -13.50 11.59 -9.89
C TYR A 486 -12.98 13.03 -9.82
N ASN A 487 -12.03 13.26 -8.92
CA ASN A 487 -11.29 14.53 -8.84
C ASN A 487 -10.12 14.56 -9.84
N GLN A 488 -9.35 15.66 -9.85
CA GLN A 488 -8.23 15.84 -10.78
C GLN A 488 -7.09 14.85 -10.55
N ASN A 489 -6.97 14.29 -9.35
CA ASN A 489 -5.97 13.27 -9.03
C ASN A 489 -6.44 11.85 -9.39
N GLY A 490 -7.65 11.70 -9.96
CA GLY A 490 -8.24 10.40 -10.31
C GLY A 490 -8.87 9.66 -9.12
N ALA A 491 -9.06 10.32 -7.98
CA ALA A 491 -9.72 9.75 -6.80
C ALA A 491 -11.25 9.89 -6.91
N MET A 492 -12.00 8.85 -6.53
CA MET A 492 -13.47 8.82 -6.67
C MET A 492 -14.14 9.83 -5.75
N THR A 493 -14.95 10.73 -6.29
CA THR A 493 -15.69 11.74 -5.53
C THR A 493 -17.16 11.40 -5.32
N GLN A 494 -17.68 10.37 -5.99
CA GLN A 494 -19.08 9.98 -5.89
C GLN A 494 -19.28 8.50 -6.25
N ASP A 495 -20.21 7.84 -5.56
CA ASP A 495 -20.74 6.51 -5.88
C ASP A 495 -22.25 6.53 -5.60
N GLN A 496 -23.04 6.83 -6.63
CA GLN A 496 -24.49 7.00 -6.48
C GLN A 496 -25.22 5.69 -6.18
N ASN A 497 -24.69 4.53 -6.62
CA ASN A 497 -25.28 3.22 -6.32
C ASN A 497 -25.17 2.86 -4.83
N ARG A 498 -24.22 3.46 -4.11
CA ARG A 498 -24.12 3.39 -2.65
C ARG A 498 -24.77 4.57 -1.91
N GLY A 499 -25.46 5.46 -2.63
CA GLY A 499 -26.02 6.69 -2.05
C GLY A 499 -24.96 7.70 -1.62
N ILE A 500 -23.70 7.54 -2.05
CA ILE A 500 -22.59 8.44 -1.71
C ILE A 500 -22.58 9.58 -2.72
N THR A 501 -23.07 10.75 -2.32
CA THR A 501 -23.19 11.92 -3.20
C THR A 501 -21.92 12.77 -3.27
N SER A 502 -21.01 12.66 -2.29
CA SER A 502 -19.73 13.37 -2.27
C SER A 502 -18.71 12.65 -1.38
N ILE A 503 -17.46 12.59 -1.83
CA ILE A 503 -16.27 12.18 -1.08
C ILE A 503 -15.28 13.34 -1.16
N ALA A 504 -14.82 13.80 0.00
CA ALA A 504 -13.79 14.83 0.10
C ALA A 504 -12.48 14.20 0.57
N TYR A 505 -11.39 14.55 -0.12
CA TYR A 505 -10.04 14.15 0.21
C TYR A 505 -9.30 15.34 0.85
N ASN A 506 -8.41 15.03 1.79
CA ASN A 506 -7.54 16.04 2.41
C ASN A 506 -6.29 16.29 1.56
#